data_AF-A0A938LFM5-F1
#
_entry.id   AF-A0A938LFM5-F1
#
_cell.length_a   1.000
_cell.length_b   1.000
_cell.length_c   1.000
_cell.angle_alpha   90.00
_cell.angle_beta   90.00
_cell.angle_gamma   90.00
#
_symmetry.space_group_name_H-M   'P 1'
#
loop_
_entity.id
_entity.type
_entity.pdbx_description
1 polymer ?
#
loop_
_entity_poly.entity_id
_entity_poly.type
_entity_poly.pdbx_seq_one_letter_code
_entity_poly.pdbx_strand_id
1 'polypeptide(L)'
;MHCARCFFYETDVGDETCNRCGRAYLPEANVYLGLVLLVTGGAAWTLRSLLTASGDPFVRPAAGLGFWAMWPVSLVECPLYGFAIGGWLAMLAASPILTGMMYGKRGGWLMAIVIALVGPDAGLAAAAAMGVWIAGGWTLRLTSKLASALVGLLPSVLYWLAAVAMPGLGRAEAAAPTAAGPDAAQALAPALRSLAYVPPLTAAAWAAAAAALVVAVGRADRWHVRWPAALVTVLVMAPVLAVPVFVGMDEVRYGLLRNPDPPPAAAPGPPLPRMDRLQAFLARHPGSPHAAEVRARLALDVEQMENGVRPGTPPRRSEEIWQELLARHPESVWAADARLRLGDAAARQGLFVQAEEAYRRAVAQTAVSPVPAEDPLAQFTLLDLFSVGRSLKARRDAEHLRAVRTETFLHLAAILENRKGTQDNSRAMALYFVAHGLAGTNLYRARLQAALDADPGGPLADNVAYDLAMAEPDDPKDMRRIERLTTVITAHRGTDGALLARVAAARSLIGRAALDPAALREAQRLLSEAQAELARRGALSQIDPYVAALGNTVEKELVYVQAQRRTPQIGRP
;
A
#
# COMPACT_ATOMS: atom_id res chain seq x y z
N MET A 1 -4.60 -44.81 -24.75
CA MET A 1 -4.85 -43.39 -24.39
C MET A 1 -4.99 -42.57 -25.68
N HIS A 2 -5.89 -41.58 -25.75
CA HIS A 2 -6.31 -40.96 -27.03
C HIS A 2 -5.37 -39.82 -27.51
N CYS A 3 -5.09 -39.71 -28.83
CA CYS A 3 -4.61 -38.44 -29.42
C CYS A 3 -5.69 -37.38 -29.15
N ALA A 4 -5.32 -36.33 -28.41
CA ALA A 4 -6.22 -35.24 -27.99
C ALA A 4 -6.97 -34.56 -29.17
N ARG A 5 -6.48 -34.75 -30.39
CA ARG A 5 -7.06 -34.21 -31.63
C ARG A 5 -7.98 -35.18 -32.38
N CYS A 6 -7.86 -36.50 -32.19
CA CYS A 6 -8.44 -37.49 -33.11
C CYS A 6 -9.31 -38.58 -32.49
N PHE A 7 -9.32 -38.75 -31.17
CA PHE A 7 -10.32 -39.54 -30.42
C PHE A 7 -10.82 -40.82 -31.11
N PHE A 8 -9.91 -41.73 -31.49
CA PHE A 8 -10.29 -43.11 -31.83
C PHE A 8 -9.78 -44.09 -30.77
N TYR A 9 -10.53 -45.19 -30.64
CA TYR A 9 -10.34 -46.32 -29.74
C TYR A 9 -9.46 -47.39 -30.43
N GLU A 10 -8.55 -47.98 -29.64
CA GLU A 10 -7.83 -49.25 -29.79
C GLU A 10 -7.52 -49.84 -31.18
N THR A 11 -6.25 -50.18 -31.41
CA THR A 11 -5.79 -51.58 -31.56
C THR A 11 -4.27 -51.62 -31.46
N ASP A 12 -3.80 -52.55 -30.64
CA ASP A 12 -2.44 -53.06 -30.41
C ASP A 12 -1.21 -52.15 -30.43
N VAL A 13 -0.45 -52.35 -29.36
CA VAL A 13 0.77 -51.66 -28.93
C VAL A 13 1.87 -51.85 -29.97
N GLY A 14 2.18 -50.79 -30.72
CA GLY A 14 3.34 -50.72 -31.61
C GLY A 14 3.47 -49.35 -32.25
N ASP A 15 4.42 -48.56 -31.74
CA ASP A 15 4.87 -47.23 -32.21
C ASP A 15 3.83 -46.10 -32.31
N GLU A 16 3.89 -45.27 -31.27
CA GLU A 16 2.93 -44.28 -30.82
C GLU A 16 2.81 -43.05 -31.73
N THR A 17 2.21 -43.16 -32.92
CA THR A 17 1.67 -41.98 -33.62
C THR A 17 0.20 -42.22 -33.93
N CYS A 18 -0.66 -41.26 -33.63
CA CYS A 18 -2.08 -41.46 -33.94
C CYS A 18 -2.28 -41.43 -35.46
N ASN A 19 -2.81 -42.52 -36.02
CA ASN A 19 -3.03 -42.74 -37.46
C ASN A 19 -3.82 -41.63 -38.18
N ARG A 20 -4.53 -40.77 -37.45
CA ARG A 20 -5.30 -39.64 -38.01
C ARG A 20 -4.59 -38.29 -37.88
N CYS A 21 -3.77 -38.10 -36.85
CA CYS A 21 -3.05 -36.84 -36.60
C CYS A 21 -1.53 -36.93 -36.85
N GLY A 22 -0.98 -38.13 -36.98
CA GLY A 22 0.46 -38.43 -37.04
C GLY A 22 1.24 -38.07 -35.77
N ARG A 23 0.58 -37.72 -34.66
CA ARG A 23 1.25 -37.22 -33.44
C ARG A 23 1.35 -38.30 -32.37
N ALA A 24 2.51 -38.34 -31.72
CA ALA A 24 2.73 -39.12 -30.52
C ALA A 24 2.02 -38.52 -29.32
N TYR A 25 1.51 -39.41 -28.47
CA TYR A 25 1.04 -39.03 -27.16
C TYR A 25 2.25 -38.70 -26.29
N LEU A 26 2.25 -37.52 -25.67
CA LEU A 26 3.32 -37.10 -24.78
C LEU A 26 2.76 -37.08 -23.36
N PRO A 27 3.19 -37.98 -22.45
CA PRO A 27 2.78 -37.99 -21.05
C PRO A 27 2.94 -36.63 -20.36
N GLU A 28 3.96 -35.87 -20.78
CA GLU A 28 4.26 -34.51 -20.33
C GLU A 28 3.10 -33.54 -20.50
N ALA A 29 2.25 -33.72 -21.53
CA ALA A 29 1.09 -32.87 -21.74
C ALA A 29 0.14 -32.89 -20.53
N ASN A 30 0.01 -34.03 -19.84
CA ASN A 30 -0.81 -34.11 -18.63
C ASN A 30 -0.17 -33.39 -17.44
N VAL A 31 1.16 -33.39 -17.34
CA VAL A 31 1.89 -32.66 -16.29
C VAL A 31 1.65 -31.17 -16.45
N TYR A 32 1.81 -30.63 -17.67
CA TYR A 32 1.56 -29.21 -17.93
C TYR A 32 0.08 -28.84 -17.79
N LEU A 33 -0.86 -29.70 -18.20
CA LEU A 33 -2.28 -29.49 -17.96
C LEU A 33 -2.58 -29.44 -16.45
N GLY A 34 -2.01 -30.37 -15.67
CA GLY A 34 -2.10 -30.39 -14.21
C GLY A 34 -1.54 -29.13 -13.56
N LEU A 35 -0.41 -28.63 -14.05
CA LEU A 35 0.19 -27.38 -13.57
C LEU A 35 -0.70 -26.16 -13.87
N VAL A 36 -1.22 -26.04 -15.10
CA VAL A 36 -2.16 -24.97 -15.48
C VAL A 36 -3.44 -25.06 -14.66
N LEU A 37 -3.95 -26.29 -14.40
CA LEU A 37 -5.08 -26.54 -13.50
C LEU A 37 -4.85 -26.03 -12.09
N LEU A 38 -3.72 -26.39 -11.50
CA LEU A 38 -3.39 -26.01 -10.14
C LEU A 38 -3.24 -24.49 -10.00
N VAL A 39 -2.54 -23.85 -10.95
CA VAL A 39 -2.32 -22.40 -10.93
C VAL A 39 -3.58 -21.61 -11.21
N THR A 40 -4.38 -21.98 -12.21
CA THR A 40 -5.67 -21.32 -12.49
C THR A 40 -6.66 -21.54 -11.35
N GLY A 41 -6.71 -22.75 -10.78
CA GLY A 41 -7.52 -23.06 -9.61
C GLY A 41 -7.11 -22.22 -8.39
N GLY A 42 -5.81 -22.12 -8.10
CA GLY A 42 -5.27 -21.26 -7.05
C GLY A 42 -5.55 -19.77 -7.28
N ALA A 43 -5.47 -19.30 -8.53
CA ALA A 43 -5.83 -17.93 -8.89
C ALA A 43 -7.33 -17.66 -8.70
N ALA A 44 -8.19 -18.57 -9.13
CA ALA A 44 -9.64 -18.47 -8.96
C ALA A 44 -10.03 -18.50 -7.47
N TRP A 45 -9.42 -19.39 -6.70
CA TRP A 45 -9.56 -19.51 -5.26
C TRP A 45 -9.12 -18.25 -4.53
N THR A 46 -7.93 -17.73 -4.84
CA THR A 46 -7.40 -16.53 -4.19
C THR A 46 -8.29 -15.33 -4.47
N LEU A 47 -8.78 -15.18 -5.72
CA LEU A 47 -9.73 -14.13 -6.06
C LEU A 47 -10.99 -14.28 -5.22
N ARG A 48 -11.55 -15.49 -5.14
CA ARG A 48 -12.74 -15.76 -4.31
C ARG A 48 -12.50 -15.43 -2.84
N SER A 49 -11.40 -15.90 -2.24
CA SER A 49 -11.06 -15.62 -0.84
C SER A 49 -10.84 -14.13 -0.58
N LEU A 50 -10.36 -13.38 -1.59
CA LEU A 50 -10.42 -11.93 -1.54
C LEU A 50 -11.88 -11.48 -1.55
N LEU A 51 -12.71 -11.89 -2.50
CA LEU A 51 -14.11 -11.43 -2.59
C LEU A 51 -14.95 -11.70 -1.33
N THR A 52 -14.68 -12.80 -0.63
CA THR A 52 -15.50 -13.26 0.50
C THR A 52 -14.87 -12.97 1.85
N ALA A 53 -13.60 -12.53 1.89
CA ALA A 53 -12.76 -12.54 3.09
C ALA A 53 -12.76 -13.89 3.84
N SER A 54 -13.11 -14.99 3.16
CA SER A 54 -13.27 -16.32 3.74
C SER A 54 -12.50 -17.37 2.94
N GLY A 55 -11.88 -18.31 3.66
CA GLY A 55 -11.26 -19.50 3.08
C GLY A 55 -12.25 -20.64 2.81
N ASP A 56 -13.55 -20.44 3.05
CA ASP A 56 -14.55 -21.50 2.86
C ASP A 56 -15.01 -21.59 1.38
N PRO A 57 -14.86 -22.78 0.73
CA PRO A 57 -15.28 -23.02 -0.65
C PRO A 57 -16.80 -23.01 -0.87
N PHE A 58 -17.61 -22.81 0.16
CA PHE A 58 -19.07 -22.74 0.07
C PHE A 58 -19.61 -21.33 0.33
N VAL A 59 -18.83 -20.44 0.93
CA VAL A 59 -19.19 -19.03 1.09
C VAL A 59 -19.11 -18.32 -0.25
N ARG A 60 -20.25 -17.92 -0.82
CA ARG A 60 -20.29 -17.17 -2.08
C ARG A 60 -20.09 -15.68 -1.83
N PRO A 61 -19.47 -14.94 -2.76
CA PRO A 61 -19.40 -13.49 -2.66
C PRO A 61 -20.80 -12.89 -2.51
N ALA A 62 -20.99 -12.00 -1.54
CA ALA A 62 -22.25 -11.30 -1.34
C ALA A 62 -22.56 -10.31 -2.50
N ALA A 63 -21.51 -9.91 -3.23
CA ALA A 63 -21.61 -9.04 -4.39
C ALA A 63 -21.08 -9.73 -5.66
N GLY A 64 -21.74 -9.51 -6.78
CA GLY A 64 -21.27 -9.99 -8.08
C GLY A 64 -19.93 -9.36 -8.47
N LEU A 65 -19.19 -10.04 -9.34
CA LEU A 65 -17.84 -9.67 -9.80
C LEU A 65 -17.73 -8.21 -10.28
N GLY A 66 -18.77 -7.69 -10.95
CA GLY A 66 -18.81 -6.31 -11.46
C GLY A 66 -18.85 -5.23 -10.37
N PHE A 67 -19.46 -5.53 -9.21
CA PHE A 67 -19.40 -4.64 -8.06
C PHE A 67 -17.99 -4.62 -7.46
N TRP A 68 -17.35 -5.79 -7.37
CA TRP A 68 -16.01 -5.88 -6.77
C TRP A 68 -14.91 -5.26 -7.61
N ALA A 69 -15.02 -5.36 -8.94
CA ALA A 69 -14.10 -4.67 -9.85
C ALA A 69 -14.05 -3.15 -9.62
N MET A 70 -15.12 -2.56 -9.07
CA MET A 70 -15.20 -1.15 -8.72
C MET A 70 -14.92 -0.85 -7.23
N TRP A 71 -15.07 -1.84 -6.35
CA TRP A 71 -15.01 -1.71 -4.89
C TRP A 71 -14.39 -2.97 -4.28
N PRO A 72 -13.25 -2.87 -3.58
CA PRO A 72 -13.22 -2.16 -2.31
C PRO A 72 -12.22 -0.99 -2.26
N VAL A 73 -11.29 -0.97 -3.21
CA VAL A 73 -10.28 0.08 -3.38
C VAL A 73 -10.76 1.01 -4.47
N SER A 74 -10.86 2.30 -4.15
CA SER A 74 -11.32 3.31 -5.11
C SER A 74 -10.37 3.33 -6.31
N LEU A 75 -10.90 3.02 -7.51
CA LEU A 75 -10.15 3.16 -8.76
C LEU A 75 -9.64 4.59 -9.00
N VAL A 76 -10.26 5.58 -8.35
CA VAL A 76 -9.82 6.99 -8.36
C VAL A 76 -8.54 7.16 -7.54
N GLU A 77 -8.46 6.51 -6.38
CA GLU A 77 -7.31 6.62 -5.47
C GLU A 77 -6.14 5.74 -5.92
N CYS A 78 -6.43 4.55 -6.44
CA CYS A 78 -5.43 3.60 -6.91
C CYS A 78 -5.80 3.03 -8.30
N PRO A 79 -5.54 3.76 -9.40
CA PRO A 79 -5.88 3.29 -10.74
C PRO A 79 -5.17 1.99 -11.12
N LEU A 80 -3.99 1.74 -10.55
CA LEU A 80 -3.21 0.50 -10.74
C LEU A 80 -3.98 -0.74 -10.28
N TYR A 81 -4.90 -0.60 -9.31
CA TYR A 81 -5.81 -1.66 -8.88
C TYR A 81 -6.67 -2.18 -10.03
N GLY A 82 -7.21 -1.27 -10.86
CA GLY A 82 -8.02 -1.63 -12.02
C GLY A 82 -7.25 -2.46 -13.04
N PHE A 83 -5.97 -2.14 -13.25
CA PHE A 83 -5.09 -2.93 -14.12
C PHE A 83 -4.77 -4.30 -13.55
N ALA A 84 -4.48 -4.39 -12.24
CA ALA A 84 -4.17 -5.67 -11.60
C ALA A 84 -5.38 -6.62 -11.58
N ILE A 85 -6.57 -6.11 -11.22
CA ILE A 85 -7.82 -6.87 -11.33
C ILE A 85 -8.10 -7.24 -12.77
N GLY A 86 -7.99 -6.27 -13.69
CA GLY A 86 -8.23 -6.51 -15.11
C GLY A 86 -7.37 -7.65 -15.63
N GLY A 87 -6.07 -7.63 -15.32
CA GLY A 87 -5.14 -8.72 -15.64
C GLY A 87 -5.55 -10.06 -15.02
N TRP A 88 -6.04 -10.06 -13.78
CA TRP A 88 -6.50 -11.29 -13.13
C TRP A 88 -7.75 -11.87 -13.81
N LEU A 89 -8.77 -11.05 -14.06
CA LEU A 89 -9.99 -11.44 -14.76
C LEU A 89 -9.67 -11.94 -16.17
N ALA A 90 -8.77 -11.24 -16.87
CA ALA A 90 -8.29 -11.63 -18.19
C ALA A 90 -7.77 -13.07 -18.19
N MET A 91 -6.96 -13.44 -17.19
CA MET A 91 -6.33 -14.75 -17.15
C MET A 91 -7.29 -15.86 -16.74
N LEU A 92 -8.28 -15.58 -15.90
CA LEU A 92 -9.36 -16.52 -15.61
C LEU A 92 -10.24 -16.80 -16.84
N ALA A 93 -10.45 -15.81 -17.71
CA ALA A 93 -11.19 -16.02 -18.96
C ALA A 93 -10.34 -16.62 -20.09
N ALA A 94 -9.08 -16.20 -20.24
CA ALA A 94 -8.21 -16.63 -21.34
C ALA A 94 -7.65 -18.04 -21.11
N SER A 95 -7.30 -18.41 -19.87
CA SER A 95 -6.65 -19.71 -19.62
C SER A 95 -7.50 -20.93 -20.03
N PRO A 96 -8.83 -21.00 -19.82
CA PRO A 96 -9.65 -22.10 -20.33
C PRO A 96 -9.64 -22.18 -21.85
N ILE A 97 -9.74 -21.03 -22.52
CA ILE A 97 -9.76 -20.93 -24.00
C ILE A 97 -8.43 -21.41 -24.58
N LEU A 98 -7.32 -20.89 -24.06
CA LEU A 98 -5.97 -21.25 -24.51
C LEU A 98 -5.68 -22.73 -24.22
N THR A 99 -6.09 -23.23 -23.06
CA THR A 99 -6.01 -24.66 -22.72
C THR A 99 -6.85 -25.50 -23.69
N GLY A 100 -8.06 -25.04 -24.02
CA GLY A 100 -8.92 -25.68 -25.02
C GLY A 100 -8.28 -25.75 -26.42
N MET A 101 -7.47 -24.76 -26.78
CA MET A 101 -6.74 -24.74 -28.06
C MET A 101 -5.53 -25.67 -28.08
N MET A 102 -4.85 -25.84 -26.94
CA MET A 102 -3.66 -26.69 -26.79
C MET A 102 -4.02 -28.17 -26.58
N TYR A 103 -4.95 -28.43 -25.66
CA TYR A 103 -5.32 -29.76 -25.16
C TYR A 103 -6.68 -30.25 -25.69
N GLY A 104 -7.32 -29.46 -26.55
CA GLY A 104 -8.66 -29.74 -27.07
C GLY A 104 -9.77 -29.33 -26.11
N LYS A 105 -11.01 -29.39 -26.61
CA LYS A 105 -12.22 -28.96 -25.89
C LYS A 105 -12.25 -29.47 -24.45
N ARG A 106 -11.97 -30.76 -24.19
CA ARG A 106 -12.04 -31.35 -22.84
C ARG A 106 -11.12 -30.67 -21.82
N GLY A 107 -9.89 -30.32 -22.19
CA GLY A 107 -8.97 -29.60 -21.30
C GLY A 107 -9.49 -28.21 -20.94
N GLY A 108 -10.06 -27.49 -21.90
CA GLY A 108 -10.72 -26.21 -21.64
C GLY A 108 -12.00 -26.33 -20.80
N TRP A 109 -12.81 -27.39 -20.97
CA TRP A 109 -13.99 -27.62 -20.13
C TRP A 109 -13.61 -27.95 -18.69
N LEU A 110 -12.55 -28.75 -18.51
CA LEU A 110 -12.03 -29.05 -17.17
C LEU A 110 -11.60 -27.76 -16.44
N MET A 111 -10.91 -26.84 -17.12
CA MET A 111 -10.61 -25.50 -16.59
C MET A 111 -11.88 -24.75 -16.16
N ALA A 112 -12.88 -24.68 -17.05
CA ALA A 112 -14.11 -23.96 -16.77
C ALA A 112 -14.87 -24.54 -15.57
N ILE A 113 -14.86 -25.87 -15.41
CA ILE A 113 -15.43 -26.56 -14.24
C ILE A 113 -14.67 -26.18 -12.97
N VAL A 114 -13.34 -26.17 -13.00
CA VAL A 114 -12.54 -25.74 -11.84
C VAL A 114 -12.91 -24.31 -11.45
N ILE A 115 -12.98 -23.38 -12.42
CA ILE A 115 -13.42 -21.99 -12.15
C ILE A 115 -14.84 -21.94 -11.60
N ALA A 116 -15.76 -22.80 -12.06
CA ALA A 116 -17.11 -22.87 -11.51
C ALA A 116 -17.15 -23.33 -10.05
N LEU A 117 -16.27 -24.25 -9.65
CA LEU A 117 -16.22 -24.83 -8.32
C LEU A 117 -15.49 -23.92 -7.31
N VAL A 118 -14.32 -23.40 -7.68
CA VAL A 118 -13.43 -22.68 -6.76
C VAL A 118 -13.39 -21.17 -7.01
N GLY A 119 -13.89 -20.73 -8.15
CA GLY A 119 -13.87 -19.33 -8.55
C GLY A 119 -14.95 -18.47 -7.91
N PRO A 120 -14.93 -17.16 -8.22
CA PRO A 120 -15.78 -16.18 -7.57
C PRO A 120 -17.24 -16.24 -8.03
N ASP A 121 -17.50 -16.61 -9.29
CA ASP A 121 -18.82 -16.44 -9.89
C ASP A 121 -19.11 -17.49 -10.98
N ALA A 122 -20.33 -18.03 -10.96
CA ALA A 122 -20.77 -19.05 -11.91
C ALA A 122 -21.00 -18.48 -13.33
N GLY A 123 -21.37 -17.21 -13.44
CA GLY A 123 -21.52 -16.50 -14.72
C GLY A 123 -20.20 -16.38 -15.46
N LEU A 124 -19.11 -16.05 -14.77
CA LEU A 124 -17.76 -16.04 -15.36
C LEU A 124 -17.37 -17.43 -15.88
N ALA A 125 -17.63 -18.49 -15.10
CA ALA A 125 -17.35 -19.86 -15.52
C ALA A 125 -18.18 -20.28 -16.76
N ALA A 126 -19.46 -19.90 -16.81
CA ALA A 126 -20.32 -20.12 -17.97
C ALA A 126 -19.83 -19.36 -19.22
N ALA A 127 -19.39 -18.11 -19.06
CA ALA A 127 -18.81 -17.32 -20.14
C ALA A 127 -17.52 -17.96 -20.68
N ALA A 128 -16.64 -18.42 -19.78
CA ALA A 128 -15.43 -19.13 -20.15
C ALA A 128 -15.73 -20.46 -20.86
N ALA A 129 -16.72 -21.23 -20.38
CA ALA A 129 -17.16 -22.47 -21.01
C ALA A 129 -17.69 -22.25 -22.43
N MET A 130 -18.48 -21.20 -22.64
CA MET A 130 -18.94 -20.78 -23.97
C MET A 130 -17.75 -20.39 -24.87
N GLY A 131 -16.78 -19.64 -24.33
CA GLY A 131 -15.55 -19.31 -25.03
C GLY A 131 -14.73 -20.52 -25.47
N VAL A 132 -14.62 -21.54 -24.59
CA VAL A 132 -13.99 -22.83 -24.91
C VAL A 132 -14.76 -23.57 -26.01
N TRP A 133 -16.09 -23.52 -26.00
CA TRP A 133 -16.90 -24.14 -27.05
C TRP A 133 -16.66 -23.50 -28.42
N ILE A 134 -16.60 -22.17 -28.47
CA ILE A 134 -16.34 -21.40 -29.69
C ILE A 134 -14.91 -21.63 -30.21
N ALA A 135 -13.89 -21.47 -29.36
CA ALA A 135 -12.49 -21.51 -29.78
C ALA A 135 -11.91 -22.92 -29.90
N GLY A 136 -12.36 -23.84 -29.03
CA GLY A 136 -11.87 -25.22 -28.94
C GLY A 136 -12.75 -26.23 -29.69
N GLY A 137 -13.98 -25.86 -30.07
CA GLY A 137 -14.90 -26.71 -30.84
C GLY A 137 -14.53 -26.78 -32.31
N TRP A 138 -14.52 -27.98 -32.90
CA TRP A 138 -14.16 -28.16 -34.31
C TRP A 138 -15.14 -27.51 -35.29
N THR A 139 -16.40 -27.32 -34.88
CA THR A 139 -17.47 -26.79 -35.72
C THR A 139 -17.41 -25.27 -35.92
N LEU A 140 -16.81 -24.54 -34.97
CA LEU A 140 -16.77 -23.07 -34.96
C LEU A 140 -15.35 -22.50 -35.07
N ARG A 141 -14.35 -23.38 -35.13
CA ARG A 141 -12.95 -22.97 -35.17
C ARG A 141 -12.63 -22.28 -36.49
N LEU A 142 -12.18 -21.03 -36.40
CA LEU A 142 -11.69 -20.28 -37.55
C LEU A 142 -10.32 -20.81 -38.00
N THR A 143 -9.98 -20.57 -39.27
CA THR A 143 -8.66 -20.90 -39.84
C THR A 143 -7.52 -20.23 -39.05
N SER A 144 -7.73 -18.99 -38.61
CA SER A 144 -6.84 -18.29 -37.70
C SER A 144 -7.10 -18.69 -36.25
N LYS A 145 -6.07 -19.29 -35.62
CA LYS A 145 -6.07 -19.61 -34.19
C LYS A 145 -6.23 -18.37 -33.31
N LEU A 146 -5.60 -17.25 -33.69
CA LEU A 146 -5.75 -15.99 -32.95
C LEU A 146 -7.18 -15.47 -33.06
N ALA A 147 -7.76 -15.46 -34.26
CA ALA A 147 -9.16 -15.05 -34.43
C ALA A 147 -10.11 -15.93 -33.61
N SER A 148 -9.89 -17.25 -33.60
CA SER A 148 -10.69 -18.17 -32.76
C SER A 148 -10.59 -17.83 -31.28
N ALA A 149 -9.39 -17.52 -30.77
CA ALA A 149 -9.18 -17.12 -29.38
C ALA A 149 -9.89 -15.80 -29.05
N LEU A 150 -9.76 -14.79 -29.91
CA LEU A 150 -10.38 -13.48 -29.72
C LEU A 150 -11.91 -13.55 -29.75
N VAL A 151 -12.49 -14.30 -30.68
CA VAL A 151 -13.94 -14.53 -30.73
C VAL A 151 -14.39 -15.33 -29.50
N GLY A 152 -13.60 -16.31 -29.06
CA GLY A 152 -13.85 -17.05 -27.83
C GLY A 152 -13.82 -16.20 -26.57
N LEU A 153 -13.16 -15.04 -26.57
CA LEU A 153 -13.14 -14.11 -25.43
C LEU A 153 -14.41 -13.25 -25.32
N LEU A 154 -15.17 -13.07 -26.43
CA LEU A 154 -16.35 -12.20 -26.47
C LEU A 154 -17.38 -12.51 -25.37
N PRO A 155 -17.75 -13.78 -25.07
CA PRO A 155 -18.69 -14.07 -23.99
C PRO A 155 -18.23 -13.53 -22.63
N SER A 156 -16.92 -13.61 -22.32
CA SER A 156 -16.37 -13.12 -21.05
C SER A 156 -16.36 -11.59 -21.01
N VAL A 157 -15.98 -10.94 -22.12
CA VAL A 157 -16.01 -9.47 -22.25
C VAL A 157 -17.43 -8.93 -22.09
N LEU A 158 -18.40 -9.54 -22.78
CA LEU A 158 -19.82 -9.17 -22.67
C LEU A 158 -20.33 -9.39 -21.25
N TYR A 159 -19.96 -10.50 -20.62
CA TYR A 159 -20.30 -10.76 -19.22
C TYR A 159 -19.75 -9.66 -18.29
N TRP A 160 -18.48 -9.25 -18.44
CA TRP A 160 -17.92 -8.18 -17.60
C TRP A 160 -18.59 -6.83 -17.84
N LEU A 161 -18.83 -6.46 -19.10
CA LEU A 161 -19.53 -5.23 -19.44
C LEU A 161 -20.97 -5.23 -18.88
N ALA A 162 -21.68 -6.35 -18.99
CA ALA A 162 -23.01 -6.52 -18.41
C ALA A 162 -22.99 -6.48 -16.88
N ALA A 163 -21.97 -7.08 -16.24
CA ALA A 163 -21.82 -7.08 -14.79
C ALA A 163 -21.58 -5.67 -14.23
N VAL A 164 -20.88 -4.81 -14.99
CA VAL A 164 -20.73 -3.39 -14.67
C VAL A 164 -22.03 -2.62 -14.93
N ALA A 165 -22.74 -2.95 -16.00
CA ALA A 165 -23.94 -2.22 -16.43
C ALA A 165 -25.22 -2.51 -15.62
N MET A 166 -25.49 -3.76 -15.20
CA MET A 166 -26.87 -4.17 -14.87
C MET A 166 -27.39 -3.93 -13.43
N PRO A 167 -26.55 -3.79 -12.38
CA PRO A 167 -27.01 -3.07 -11.17
C PRO A 167 -25.90 -2.26 -10.46
N GLY A 168 -24.67 -2.29 -10.97
CA GLY A 168 -23.51 -1.64 -10.35
C GLY A 168 -23.58 -0.12 -10.36
N LEU A 169 -24.15 0.46 -11.42
CA LEU A 169 -24.22 1.91 -11.63
C LEU A 169 -25.10 2.61 -10.57
N GLY A 170 -26.30 2.07 -10.28
CA GLY A 170 -27.18 2.66 -9.27
C GLY A 170 -26.61 2.60 -7.85
N ARG A 171 -25.80 1.58 -7.53
CA ARG A 171 -25.12 1.48 -6.22
C ARG A 171 -23.82 2.29 -6.16
N ALA A 172 -23.08 2.38 -7.28
CA ALA A 172 -21.88 3.20 -7.37
C ALA A 172 -22.22 4.70 -7.28
N GLU A 173 -23.32 5.14 -7.90
CA GLU A 173 -23.87 6.49 -7.75
C GLU A 173 -24.31 6.75 -6.30
N ALA A 174 -24.94 5.77 -5.64
CA ALA A 174 -25.32 5.88 -4.22
C ALA A 174 -24.12 5.86 -3.24
N ALA A 175 -22.99 5.31 -3.66
CA ALA A 175 -21.74 5.25 -2.88
C ALA A 175 -20.78 6.40 -3.19
N ALA A 176 -21.09 7.26 -4.17
CA ALA A 176 -20.31 8.47 -4.43
C ALA A 176 -20.25 9.32 -3.15
N PRO A 177 -19.07 9.86 -2.80
CA PRO A 177 -18.83 10.45 -1.50
C PRO A 177 -19.81 11.61 -1.26
N THR A 178 -20.72 11.39 -0.30
CA THR A 178 -21.63 12.39 0.27
C THR A 178 -20.89 13.62 0.81
N ALA A 179 -19.57 13.51 1.01
CA ALA A 179 -18.69 14.58 1.45
C ALA A 179 -18.55 15.75 0.44
N ALA A 180 -18.81 15.54 -0.85
CA ALA A 180 -18.66 16.59 -1.87
C ALA A 180 -19.93 17.43 -2.09
N GLY A 181 -21.04 17.11 -1.42
CA GLY A 181 -22.35 17.70 -1.68
C GLY A 181 -23.03 17.08 -2.92
N PRO A 182 -24.36 17.20 -3.03
CA PRO A 182 -25.14 16.56 -4.10
C PRO A 182 -24.71 17.02 -5.49
N ASP A 183 -24.37 18.29 -5.66
CA ASP A 183 -23.99 18.87 -6.95
C ASP A 183 -22.65 18.32 -7.46
N ALA A 184 -21.65 18.17 -6.58
CA ALA A 184 -20.37 17.60 -6.96
C ALA A 184 -20.48 16.09 -7.24
N ALA A 185 -21.32 15.36 -6.49
CA ALA A 185 -21.60 13.95 -6.78
C ALA A 185 -22.23 13.78 -8.17
N GLN A 186 -23.15 14.68 -8.55
CA GLN A 186 -23.77 14.69 -9.87
C GLN A 186 -22.78 15.05 -10.99
N ALA A 187 -21.86 15.99 -10.72
CA ALA A 187 -20.79 16.35 -11.65
C ALA A 187 -19.74 15.22 -11.83
N LEU A 188 -19.46 14.45 -10.78
CA LEU A 188 -18.50 13.34 -10.81
C LEU A 188 -19.09 12.03 -11.34
N ALA A 189 -20.41 11.87 -11.36
CA ALA A 189 -21.07 10.64 -11.78
C ALA A 189 -20.63 10.14 -13.18
N PRO A 190 -20.54 10.97 -14.24
CA PRO A 190 -20.08 10.51 -15.56
C PRO A 190 -18.63 9.98 -15.56
N ALA A 191 -17.75 10.63 -14.78
CA ALA A 191 -16.36 10.20 -14.64
C ALA A 191 -16.26 8.86 -13.90
N LEU A 192 -17.01 8.68 -12.81
CA LEU A 192 -17.10 7.43 -12.08
C LEU A 192 -17.68 6.30 -12.95
N ARG A 193 -18.71 6.60 -13.76
CA ARG A 193 -19.25 5.65 -14.74
C ARG A 193 -18.21 5.23 -15.77
N SER A 194 -17.37 6.14 -16.23
CA SER A 194 -16.30 5.83 -17.18
C SER A 194 -15.21 4.97 -16.52
N LEU A 195 -14.85 5.27 -15.28
CA LEU A 195 -13.86 4.51 -14.50
C LEU A 195 -14.32 3.08 -14.21
N ALA A 196 -15.62 2.85 -14.04
CA ALA A 196 -16.20 1.53 -13.86
C ALA A 196 -15.88 0.55 -15.01
N TYR A 197 -15.67 1.07 -16.22
CA TYR A 197 -15.30 0.27 -17.40
C TYR A 197 -13.78 0.02 -17.51
N VAL A 198 -12.94 0.63 -16.68
CA VAL A 198 -11.48 0.42 -16.75
C VAL A 198 -11.10 -1.04 -16.49
N PRO A 199 -11.56 -1.72 -15.41
CA PRO A 199 -11.25 -3.13 -15.21
C PRO A 199 -11.68 -4.07 -16.35
N PRO A 200 -12.91 -4.03 -16.89
CA PRO A 200 -13.30 -4.92 -17.98
C PRO A 200 -12.57 -4.61 -19.31
N LEU A 201 -12.31 -3.34 -19.61
CA LEU A 201 -11.56 -2.97 -20.81
C LEU A 201 -10.09 -3.38 -20.72
N THR A 202 -9.46 -3.15 -19.58
CA THR A 202 -8.10 -3.64 -19.32
C THR A 202 -8.07 -5.17 -19.34
N ALA A 203 -9.07 -5.85 -18.79
CA ALA A 203 -9.16 -7.31 -18.87
C ALA A 203 -9.26 -7.82 -20.31
N ALA A 204 -10.07 -7.17 -21.15
CA ALA A 204 -10.18 -7.51 -22.57
C ALA A 204 -8.84 -7.31 -23.29
N ALA A 205 -8.16 -6.19 -23.05
CA ALA A 205 -6.85 -5.89 -23.65
C ALA A 205 -5.77 -6.91 -23.23
N TRP A 206 -5.68 -7.21 -21.92
CA TRP A 206 -4.75 -8.21 -21.38
C TRP A 206 -5.02 -9.61 -21.93
N ALA A 207 -6.28 -10.02 -22.02
CA ALA A 207 -6.65 -11.33 -22.54
C ALA A 207 -6.29 -11.47 -24.03
N ALA A 208 -6.54 -10.42 -24.83
CA ALA A 208 -6.16 -10.37 -26.23
C ALA A 208 -4.64 -10.43 -26.42
N ALA A 209 -3.88 -9.66 -25.63
CA ALA A 209 -2.42 -9.65 -25.66
C ALA A 209 -1.84 -11.02 -25.26
N ALA A 210 -2.34 -11.63 -24.18
CA ALA A 210 -1.96 -12.96 -23.75
C ALA A 210 -2.26 -14.03 -24.82
N ALA A 211 -3.44 -13.97 -25.43
CA ALA A 211 -3.80 -14.89 -26.51
C ALA A 211 -2.87 -14.72 -27.73
N ALA A 212 -2.56 -13.48 -28.11
CA ALA A 212 -1.61 -13.20 -29.19
C ALA A 212 -0.22 -13.76 -28.89
N LEU A 213 0.29 -13.53 -27.67
CA LEU A 213 1.60 -14.01 -27.23
C LEU A 213 1.67 -15.54 -27.21
N VAL A 214 0.67 -16.21 -26.61
CA VAL A 214 0.62 -17.69 -26.54
C VAL A 214 0.47 -18.31 -27.94
N VAL A 215 -0.32 -17.70 -28.84
CA VAL A 215 -0.42 -18.15 -30.23
C VAL A 215 0.89 -17.93 -30.98
N ALA A 216 1.61 -16.84 -30.74
CA ALA A 216 2.90 -16.56 -31.37
C ALA A 216 3.96 -17.58 -30.93
N VAL A 217 4.11 -17.79 -29.61
CA VAL A 217 5.01 -18.82 -29.05
C VAL A 217 4.63 -20.21 -29.54
N GLY A 218 3.33 -20.53 -29.53
CA GLY A 218 2.82 -21.79 -30.07
C GLY A 218 3.11 -21.96 -31.55
N ARG A 219 3.08 -20.90 -32.37
CA ARG A 219 3.49 -20.99 -33.79
C ARG A 219 4.99 -21.21 -33.94
N ALA A 220 5.81 -20.45 -33.22
CA ALA A 220 7.26 -20.56 -33.27
C ALA A 220 7.73 -21.97 -32.88
N ASP A 221 7.09 -22.57 -31.88
CA ASP A 221 7.40 -23.90 -31.35
C ASP A 221 6.58 -25.02 -32.00
N ARG A 222 5.99 -24.77 -33.18
CA ARG A 222 5.16 -25.75 -33.94
C ARG A 222 4.04 -26.41 -33.11
N TRP A 223 3.58 -25.72 -32.08
CA TRP A 223 2.59 -26.14 -31.09
C TRP A 223 3.03 -27.35 -30.26
N HIS A 224 4.33 -27.44 -29.94
CA HIS A 224 4.76 -28.25 -28.81
C HIS A 224 4.16 -27.64 -27.53
N VAL A 225 3.68 -28.49 -26.63
CA VAL A 225 2.79 -28.04 -25.54
C VAL A 225 3.58 -27.35 -24.41
N ARG A 226 4.85 -27.68 -24.26
CA ARG A 226 5.73 -27.24 -23.16
C ARG A 226 5.76 -25.71 -22.99
N TRP A 227 6.17 -24.99 -24.03
CA TRP A 227 6.37 -23.54 -23.95
C TRP A 227 5.07 -22.74 -23.84
N PRO A 228 4.03 -23.00 -24.66
CA PRO A 228 2.74 -22.35 -24.51
C PRO A 228 2.09 -22.59 -23.14
N ALA A 229 2.19 -23.80 -22.60
CA ALA A 229 1.61 -24.10 -21.28
C ALA A 229 2.37 -23.39 -20.16
N ALA A 230 3.72 -23.45 -20.16
CA ALA A 230 4.54 -22.72 -19.20
C ALA A 230 4.26 -21.21 -19.25
N LEU A 231 4.10 -20.65 -20.46
CA LEU A 231 3.75 -19.25 -20.64
C LEU A 231 2.36 -18.94 -20.06
N VAL A 232 1.34 -19.76 -20.31
CA VAL A 232 0.01 -19.60 -19.69
C VAL A 232 0.11 -19.62 -18.17
N THR A 233 0.89 -20.54 -17.59
CA THR A 233 1.14 -20.61 -16.14
C THR A 233 1.72 -19.30 -15.61
N VAL A 234 2.77 -18.77 -16.25
CA VAL A 234 3.40 -17.50 -15.86
C VAL A 234 2.41 -16.33 -15.98
N LEU A 235 1.66 -16.27 -17.08
CA LEU A 235 0.69 -15.21 -17.34
C LEU A 235 -0.44 -15.22 -16.29
N VAL A 236 -0.88 -16.40 -15.82
CA VAL A 236 -1.88 -16.51 -14.74
C VAL A 236 -1.30 -16.10 -13.38
N MET A 237 -0.05 -16.45 -13.08
CA MET A 237 0.60 -16.10 -11.80
C MET A 237 0.90 -14.60 -11.67
N ALA A 238 1.33 -13.94 -12.76
CA ALA A 238 1.75 -12.55 -12.73
C ALA A 238 0.71 -11.57 -12.11
N PRO A 239 -0.58 -11.56 -12.50
CA PRO A 239 -1.57 -10.67 -11.89
C PRO A 239 -1.91 -11.06 -10.45
N VAL A 240 -1.90 -12.35 -10.11
CA VAL A 240 -2.12 -12.83 -8.73
C VAL A 240 -1.03 -12.31 -7.80
N LEU A 241 0.22 -12.29 -8.28
CA LEU A 241 1.38 -11.74 -7.57
C LEU A 241 1.40 -10.21 -7.55
N ALA A 242 0.87 -9.56 -8.60
CA ALA A 242 0.82 -8.11 -8.69
C ALA A 242 -0.12 -7.49 -7.64
N VAL A 243 -1.26 -8.12 -7.34
CA VAL A 243 -2.22 -7.59 -6.34
C VAL A 243 -1.59 -7.35 -4.96
N PRO A 244 -0.96 -8.33 -4.28
CA PRO A 244 -0.37 -8.10 -2.97
C PRO A 244 0.77 -7.08 -3.00
N VAL A 245 1.52 -6.98 -4.11
CA VAL A 245 2.66 -6.07 -4.26
C VAL A 245 2.22 -4.62 -4.47
N PHE A 246 1.27 -4.39 -5.38
CA PHE A 246 0.89 -3.04 -5.79
C PHE A 246 -0.31 -2.48 -5.02
N VAL A 247 -1.19 -3.36 -4.53
CA VAL A 247 -2.43 -2.96 -3.85
C VAL A 247 -2.29 -3.13 -2.34
N GLY A 248 -1.57 -4.16 -1.91
CA GLY A 248 -1.52 -4.57 -0.51
C GLY A 248 -2.76 -5.40 -0.12
N MET A 249 -2.54 -6.59 0.42
CA MET A 249 -3.62 -7.47 0.90
C MET A 249 -4.47 -6.82 2.00
N ASP A 250 -3.84 -5.95 2.79
CA ASP A 250 -4.51 -5.20 3.85
C ASP A 250 -5.53 -4.20 3.28
N GLU A 251 -5.22 -3.50 2.19
CA GLU A 251 -6.18 -2.55 1.58
C GLU A 251 -7.38 -3.27 0.96
N VAL A 252 -7.15 -4.41 0.32
CA VAL A 252 -8.24 -5.24 -0.22
C VAL A 252 -9.12 -5.76 0.92
N ARG A 253 -8.51 -6.35 1.96
CA ARG A 253 -9.23 -6.82 3.16
C ARG A 253 -9.92 -5.69 3.90
N TYR A 254 -9.28 -4.53 3.99
CA TYR A 254 -9.82 -3.37 4.69
C TYR A 254 -11.00 -2.78 3.95
N GLY A 255 -10.94 -2.66 2.62
CA GLY A 255 -12.10 -2.22 1.86
C GLY A 255 -13.26 -3.22 1.92
N LEU A 256 -12.99 -4.52 2.10
CA LEU A 256 -14.03 -5.52 2.38
C LEU A 256 -14.60 -5.37 3.81
N LEU A 257 -13.74 -5.17 4.81
CA LEU A 257 -14.15 -4.87 6.19
C LEU A 257 -14.87 -3.52 6.31
N ARG A 258 -14.63 -2.60 5.36
CA ARG A 258 -15.31 -1.30 5.24
C ARG A 258 -16.78 -1.44 4.80
N ASN A 259 -17.16 -2.59 4.22
CA ASN A 259 -18.52 -2.94 3.79
C ASN A 259 -18.79 -4.45 4.02
N PRO A 260 -18.92 -4.90 5.28
CA PRO A 260 -19.06 -6.32 5.60
C PRO A 260 -20.40 -6.92 5.13
N ASP A 261 -21.41 -6.08 4.85
CA ASP A 261 -22.71 -6.48 4.33
C ASP A 261 -23.11 -5.58 3.14
N PRO A 262 -23.58 -6.10 1.98
CA PRO A 262 -24.62 -5.37 1.27
C PRO A 262 -25.80 -5.29 2.25
N PRO A 263 -26.28 -4.09 2.65
CA PRO A 263 -27.36 -4.01 3.61
C PRO A 263 -28.52 -4.89 3.14
N PRO A 264 -29.18 -5.65 4.04
CA PRO A 264 -30.42 -6.34 3.69
C PRO A 264 -31.37 -5.33 3.04
N ALA A 265 -32.23 -5.78 2.13
CA ALA A 265 -33.05 -5.00 1.20
C ALA A 265 -33.94 -3.86 1.79
N ALA A 266 -33.83 -3.55 3.07
CA ALA A 266 -34.25 -2.27 3.63
C ALA A 266 -33.41 -1.14 3.03
N ALA A 267 -34.08 -0.06 2.63
CA ALA A 267 -33.53 1.06 1.88
C ALA A 267 -32.14 1.50 2.37
N PRO A 268 -31.17 1.74 1.46
CA PRO A 268 -29.85 2.18 1.85
C PRO A 268 -29.96 3.54 2.51
N GLY A 269 -29.75 3.59 3.83
CA GLY A 269 -29.30 4.81 4.47
C GLY A 269 -27.96 5.22 3.86
N PRO A 270 -27.62 6.53 3.89
CA PRO A 270 -26.32 6.97 3.40
C PRO A 270 -25.20 6.21 4.13
N PRO A 271 -24.09 5.87 3.45
CA PRO A 271 -22.97 5.19 4.08
C PRO A 271 -22.52 5.98 5.31
N LEU A 272 -22.44 5.30 6.45
CA LEU A 272 -21.99 5.93 7.69
C LEU A 272 -20.62 6.61 7.47
N PRO A 273 -20.42 7.84 7.99
CA PRO A 273 -19.12 8.47 8.08
C PRO A 273 -18.01 7.51 8.54
N ARG A 274 -16.78 7.72 8.06
CA ARG A 274 -15.64 6.82 8.36
C ARG A 274 -15.49 6.55 9.87
N MET A 275 -15.59 7.59 10.69
CA MET A 275 -15.50 7.49 12.15
C MET A 275 -16.58 6.58 12.75
N ASP A 276 -17.83 6.72 12.31
CA ASP A 276 -18.95 5.91 12.79
C ASP A 276 -18.76 4.42 12.46
N ARG A 277 -18.12 4.12 11.32
CA ARG A 277 -17.79 2.74 10.95
C ARG A 277 -16.69 2.15 11.81
N LEU A 278 -15.63 2.91 12.11
CA LEU A 278 -14.57 2.45 13.02
C LEU A 278 -15.14 2.21 14.42
N GLN A 279 -16.03 3.09 14.89
CA GLN A 279 -16.75 2.90 16.15
C GLN A 279 -17.65 1.67 16.13
N ALA A 280 -18.43 1.47 15.07
CA ALA A 280 -19.27 0.29 14.91
C ALA A 280 -18.47 -1.02 14.84
N PHE A 281 -17.27 -0.99 14.26
CA PHE A 281 -16.35 -2.14 14.28
C PHE A 281 -15.89 -2.44 15.70
N LEU A 282 -15.42 -1.43 16.44
CA LEU A 282 -14.92 -1.61 17.81
C LEU A 282 -16.03 -2.05 18.77
N ALA A 283 -17.26 -1.59 18.56
CA ALA A 283 -18.43 -2.01 19.33
C ALA A 283 -18.77 -3.49 19.09
N ARG A 284 -18.70 -3.96 17.83
CA ARG A 284 -19.02 -5.34 17.46
C ARG A 284 -17.88 -6.33 17.72
N HIS A 285 -16.64 -5.88 17.61
CA HIS A 285 -15.46 -6.72 17.66
C HIS A 285 -14.36 -6.17 18.61
N PRO A 286 -14.69 -5.94 19.90
CA PRO A 286 -13.76 -5.27 20.83
C PRO A 286 -12.47 -6.05 21.09
N GLY A 287 -12.50 -7.38 20.93
CA GLY A 287 -11.36 -8.29 21.10
C GLY A 287 -10.70 -8.74 19.79
N SER A 288 -11.04 -8.13 18.66
CA SER A 288 -10.39 -8.46 17.38
C SER A 288 -8.87 -8.20 17.44
N PRO A 289 -8.03 -9.03 16.79
CA PRO A 289 -6.60 -8.72 16.64
C PRO A 289 -6.34 -7.39 15.92
N HIS A 290 -7.34 -6.85 15.21
CA HIS A 290 -7.27 -5.54 14.55
C HIS A 290 -7.80 -4.39 15.41
N ALA A 291 -8.35 -4.66 16.60
CA ALA A 291 -9.01 -3.64 17.41
C ALA A 291 -8.03 -2.52 17.86
N ALA A 292 -6.76 -2.85 18.10
CA ALA A 292 -5.75 -1.84 18.43
C ALA A 292 -5.48 -0.88 17.25
N GLU A 293 -5.30 -1.42 16.04
CA GLU A 293 -5.10 -0.63 14.82
C GLU A 293 -6.32 0.23 14.50
N VAL A 294 -7.53 -0.33 14.62
CA VAL A 294 -8.78 0.41 14.39
C VAL A 294 -8.96 1.55 15.41
N ARG A 295 -8.62 1.34 16.69
CA ARG A 295 -8.63 2.42 17.69
C ARG A 295 -7.63 3.52 17.37
N ALA A 296 -6.40 3.16 16.98
CA ALA A 296 -5.38 4.14 16.61
C ALA A 296 -5.85 5.02 15.44
N ARG A 297 -6.41 4.40 14.39
CA ARG A 297 -6.97 5.12 13.25
C ARG A 297 -8.14 6.01 13.63
N LEU A 298 -9.04 5.52 14.50
CA LEU A 298 -10.15 6.33 14.99
C LEU A 298 -9.65 7.55 15.78
N ALA A 299 -8.63 7.37 16.63
CA ALA A 299 -8.04 8.46 17.38
C ALA A 299 -7.42 9.52 16.46
N LEU A 300 -6.68 9.10 15.43
CA LEU A 300 -6.11 9.99 14.42
C LEU A 300 -7.20 10.74 13.62
N ASP A 301 -8.26 10.05 13.19
CA ASP A 301 -9.38 10.68 12.48
C ASP A 301 -10.07 11.73 13.36
N VAL A 302 -10.27 11.43 14.65
CA VAL A 302 -10.82 12.36 15.64
C VAL A 302 -9.89 13.56 15.85
N GLU A 303 -8.59 13.34 16.01
CA GLU A 303 -7.60 14.40 16.16
C GLU A 303 -7.59 15.35 14.95
N GLN A 304 -7.60 14.81 13.72
CA GLN A 304 -7.65 15.62 12.51
C GLN A 304 -8.94 16.46 12.44
N MET A 305 -10.09 15.87 12.79
CA MET A 305 -11.36 16.58 12.83
C MET A 305 -11.34 17.69 13.89
N GLU A 306 -10.90 17.40 15.12
CA GLU A 306 -10.86 18.35 16.22
C GLU A 306 -9.87 19.49 15.96
N ASN A 307 -8.71 19.20 15.36
CA ASN A 307 -7.74 20.20 14.93
C ASN A 307 -8.30 21.12 13.83
N GLY A 308 -9.15 20.60 12.94
CA GLY A 308 -9.82 21.41 11.92
C GLY A 308 -10.87 22.36 12.51
N VAL A 309 -11.61 21.94 13.54
CA VAL A 309 -12.65 22.75 14.18
C VAL A 309 -12.07 23.74 15.19
N ARG A 310 -11.06 23.31 15.96
CA ARG A 310 -10.39 24.13 16.99
C ARG A 310 -8.88 23.93 16.92
N PRO A 311 -8.20 24.64 16.01
CA PRO A 311 -6.77 24.52 15.84
C PRO A 311 -6.01 24.86 17.13
N GLY A 312 -5.20 23.91 17.61
CA GLY A 312 -4.28 24.11 18.72
C GLY A 312 -4.85 23.84 20.12
N THR A 313 -6.12 23.40 20.21
CA THR A 313 -6.63 22.80 21.46
C THR A 313 -6.32 21.30 21.49
N PRO A 314 -5.90 20.75 22.64
CA PRO A 314 -5.72 19.30 22.79
C PRO A 314 -7.03 18.54 22.47
N PRO A 315 -7.00 17.58 21.54
CA PRO A 315 -8.18 16.85 21.12
C PRO A 315 -8.62 15.84 22.19
N ARG A 316 -9.49 16.28 23.12
CA ARG A 316 -9.93 15.49 24.29
C ARG A 316 -10.47 14.11 23.90
N ARG A 317 -11.27 14.02 22.84
CA ARG A 317 -11.87 12.74 22.44
C ARG A 317 -10.81 11.79 21.89
N SER A 318 -9.80 12.30 21.18
CA SER A 318 -8.69 11.47 20.72
C SER A 318 -7.85 10.95 21.90
N GLU A 319 -7.61 11.77 22.92
CA GLU A 319 -6.87 11.40 24.13
C GLU A 319 -7.55 10.23 24.86
N GLU A 320 -8.88 10.27 24.99
CA GLU A 320 -9.67 9.18 25.58
C GLU A 320 -9.50 7.86 24.81
N ILE A 321 -9.49 7.91 23.47
CA ILE A 321 -9.30 6.73 22.62
C ILE A 321 -7.87 6.19 22.74
N TRP A 322 -6.86 7.07 22.83
CA TRP A 322 -5.47 6.66 23.05
C TRP A 322 -5.27 6.01 24.41
N GLN A 323 -5.89 6.57 25.45
CA GLN A 323 -5.89 5.96 26.80
C GLN A 323 -6.56 4.59 26.77
N GLU A 324 -7.70 4.43 26.08
CA GLU A 324 -8.37 3.14 25.93
C GLU A 324 -7.49 2.13 25.20
N LEU A 325 -6.80 2.54 24.14
CA LEU A 325 -5.86 1.68 23.40
C LEU A 325 -4.76 1.16 24.34
N LEU A 326 -4.15 2.03 25.14
CA LEU A 326 -3.12 1.62 26.10
C LEU A 326 -3.64 0.72 27.20
N ALA A 327 -4.87 0.94 27.66
CA ALA A 327 -5.50 0.12 28.69
C ALA A 327 -5.80 -1.30 28.19
N ARG A 328 -6.23 -1.43 26.92
CA ARG A 328 -6.68 -2.72 26.35
C ARG A 328 -5.60 -3.47 25.58
N HIS A 329 -4.65 -2.75 24.99
CA HIS A 329 -3.62 -3.31 24.11
C HIS A 329 -2.24 -2.67 24.36
N PRO A 330 -1.71 -2.73 25.59
CA PRO A 330 -0.44 -2.09 25.96
C PRO A 330 0.76 -2.60 25.14
N GLU A 331 0.69 -3.82 24.61
CA GLU A 331 1.71 -4.51 23.80
C GLU A 331 1.61 -4.25 22.29
N SER A 332 0.55 -3.56 21.85
CA SER A 332 0.32 -3.22 20.44
C SER A 332 1.48 -2.41 19.85
N VAL A 333 1.75 -2.57 18.55
CA VAL A 333 2.66 -1.67 17.80
C VAL A 333 2.22 -0.20 17.87
N TRP A 334 0.92 0.04 18.09
CA TRP A 334 0.33 1.38 18.24
C TRP A 334 0.43 1.96 19.65
N ALA A 335 0.84 1.18 20.66
CA ALA A 335 0.93 1.68 22.02
C ALA A 335 2.10 2.66 22.21
N ALA A 336 3.15 2.58 21.38
CA ALA A 336 4.20 3.60 21.35
C ALA A 336 3.65 4.94 20.82
N ASP A 337 2.88 4.89 19.73
CA ASP A 337 2.22 6.07 19.14
C ASP A 337 1.21 6.68 20.13
N ALA A 338 0.38 5.86 20.78
CA ALA A 338 -0.54 6.33 21.81
C ALA A 338 0.17 7.08 22.96
N ARG A 339 1.33 6.58 23.41
CA ARG A 339 2.14 7.24 24.45
C ARG A 339 2.75 8.55 23.95
N LEU A 340 3.24 8.60 22.71
CA LEU A 340 3.69 9.84 22.07
C LEU A 340 2.56 10.88 22.03
N ARG A 341 1.38 10.51 21.53
CA ARG A 341 0.21 11.41 21.41
C ARG A 341 -0.27 11.94 22.76
N LEU A 342 -0.31 11.09 23.79
CA LEU A 342 -0.64 11.52 25.15
C LEU A 342 0.45 12.42 25.76
N GLY A 343 1.72 12.18 25.42
CA GLY A 343 2.81 13.07 25.79
C GLY A 343 2.66 14.45 25.15
N ASP A 344 2.31 14.52 23.86
CA ASP A 344 2.06 15.77 23.15
C ASP A 344 0.89 16.54 23.75
N ALA A 345 -0.21 15.84 24.07
CA ALA A 345 -1.36 16.41 24.74
C ALA A 345 -0.97 17.03 26.10
N ALA A 346 -0.20 16.30 26.92
CA ALA A 346 0.31 16.80 28.19
C ALA A 346 1.24 18.01 28.00
N ALA A 347 2.14 17.99 27.00
CA ALA A 347 3.06 19.08 26.72
C ALA A 347 2.32 20.36 26.28
N ARG A 348 1.28 20.25 25.45
CA ARG A 348 0.40 21.38 25.07
C ARG A 348 -0.30 22.01 26.26
N GLN A 349 -0.58 21.22 27.30
CA GLN A 349 -1.19 21.68 28.56
C GLN A 349 -0.16 22.23 29.57
N GLY A 350 1.14 22.22 29.24
CA GLY A 350 2.22 22.62 30.15
C GLY A 350 2.55 21.58 31.21
N LEU A 351 2.04 20.35 31.10
CA LEU A 351 2.26 19.25 32.04
C LEU A 351 3.55 18.48 31.70
N PHE A 352 4.69 19.18 31.65
CA PHE A 352 5.95 18.64 31.08
C PHE A 352 6.50 17.40 31.78
N VAL A 353 6.25 17.23 33.09
CA VAL A 353 6.67 16.01 33.81
C VAL A 353 5.91 14.78 33.29
N GLN A 354 4.60 14.92 33.04
CA GLN A 354 3.78 13.84 32.51
C GLN A 354 4.14 13.54 31.05
N ALA A 355 4.41 14.59 30.26
CA ALA A 355 4.88 14.46 28.88
C ALA A 355 6.21 13.70 28.81
N GLU A 356 7.19 14.09 29.63
CA GLU A 356 8.50 13.44 29.71
C GLU A 356 8.38 11.94 30.03
N GLU A 357 7.56 11.58 31.02
CA GLU A 357 7.33 10.18 31.39
C GLU A 357 6.64 9.39 30.26
N ALA A 358 5.66 10.00 29.58
CA ALA A 358 4.99 9.38 28.44
C ALA A 358 5.97 9.11 27.29
N TYR A 359 6.83 10.08 26.95
CA TYR A 359 7.86 9.92 25.92
C TYR A 359 8.90 8.87 26.29
N ARG A 360 9.38 8.83 27.54
CA ARG A 360 10.32 7.78 27.99
C ARG A 360 9.72 6.38 27.84
N ARG A 361 8.44 6.20 28.16
CA ARG A 361 7.74 4.92 27.96
C ARG A 361 7.58 4.57 26.48
N ALA A 362 7.27 5.54 25.62
CA ALA A 362 7.21 5.32 24.17
C ALA A 362 8.57 4.88 23.60
N VAL A 363 9.67 5.53 24.02
CA VAL A 363 11.04 5.12 23.66
C VAL A 363 11.34 3.70 24.13
N ALA A 364 11.04 3.37 25.38
CA ALA A 364 11.30 2.04 25.93
C ALA A 364 10.56 0.95 25.13
N GLN A 365 9.31 1.22 24.73
CA GLN A 365 8.52 0.28 23.95
C GLN A 365 9.04 0.08 22.53
N THR A 366 9.44 1.15 21.84
CA THR A 366 10.00 1.07 20.49
C THR A 366 11.37 0.40 20.44
N ALA A 367 12.07 0.29 21.57
CA ALA A 367 13.33 -0.44 21.68
C ALA A 367 13.14 -1.97 21.79
N VAL A 368 12.04 -2.43 22.37
CA VAL A 368 11.77 -3.86 22.62
C VAL A 368 11.17 -4.56 21.40
N SER A 369 10.48 -3.84 20.52
CA SER A 369 9.85 -4.44 19.35
C SER A 369 10.93 -4.94 18.37
N PRO A 370 11.10 -6.27 18.21
CA PRO A 370 12.10 -6.79 17.29
C PRO A 370 11.66 -6.42 15.88
N VAL A 371 12.40 -5.51 15.25
CA VAL A 371 12.42 -5.49 13.79
C VAL A 371 12.92 -6.89 13.41
N PRO A 372 12.10 -7.74 12.76
CA PRO A 372 12.57 -9.06 12.38
C PRO A 372 13.86 -8.85 11.59
N ALA A 373 14.94 -9.49 12.05
CA ALA A 373 16.22 -9.42 11.36
C ALA A 373 15.95 -9.69 9.88
N GLU A 374 16.38 -8.79 9.01
CA GLU A 374 16.22 -8.96 7.58
C GLU A 374 16.94 -10.27 7.23
N ASP A 375 16.18 -11.36 7.06
CA ASP A 375 16.72 -12.56 6.44
C ASP A 375 16.65 -12.32 4.93
N PRO A 376 17.79 -12.02 4.27
CA PRO A 376 17.80 -11.81 2.83
C PRO A 376 17.37 -13.07 2.06
N LEU A 377 17.45 -14.26 2.66
CA LEU A 377 17.04 -15.53 2.02
C LEU A 377 15.53 -15.77 2.07
N ALA A 378 14.83 -15.24 3.09
CA ALA A 378 13.37 -15.29 3.16
C ALA A 378 12.67 -14.48 2.05
N GLN A 379 13.41 -13.61 1.34
CA GLN A 379 12.88 -12.78 0.26
C GLN A 379 12.72 -13.53 -1.08
N PHE A 380 13.30 -14.72 -1.23
CA PHE A 380 13.41 -15.38 -2.54
C PHE A 380 12.67 -16.71 -2.69
N THR A 381 11.99 -17.22 -1.67
CA THR A 381 11.14 -18.40 -1.85
C THR A 381 9.78 -18.02 -2.42
N LEU A 382 9.65 -18.13 -3.75
CA LEU A 382 8.42 -17.95 -4.56
C LEU A 382 7.20 -18.77 -4.07
N LEU A 383 7.40 -19.75 -3.18
CA LEU A 383 6.37 -20.70 -2.74
C LEU A 383 5.54 -20.25 -1.53
N ASP A 384 5.90 -19.17 -0.83
CA ASP A 384 5.12 -18.70 0.33
C ASP A 384 4.61 -17.26 0.14
N LEU A 385 3.62 -17.09 -0.73
CA LEU A 385 2.92 -15.81 -1.00
C LEU A 385 2.46 -15.09 0.28
N PHE A 386 2.09 -15.85 1.32
CA PHE A 386 1.65 -15.32 2.60
C PHE A 386 2.81 -14.83 3.47
N SER A 387 4.03 -15.33 3.26
CA SER A 387 5.23 -14.78 3.89
C SER A 387 5.55 -13.37 3.37
N VAL A 388 5.38 -13.11 2.07
CA VAL A 388 5.66 -11.79 1.47
C VAL A 388 4.76 -10.72 2.07
N GLY A 389 3.44 -10.95 2.14
CA GLY A 389 2.51 -9.99 2.75
C GLY A 389 2.83 -9.71 4.23
N ARG A 390 3.16 -10.76 5.01
CA ARG A 390 3.60 -10.59 6.40
C ARG A 390 4.91 -9.82 6.52
N SER A 391 5.87 -10.07 5.62
CA SER A 391 7.15 -9.36 5.59
C SER A 391 7.00 -7.88 5.26
N LEU A 392 6.14 -7.53 4.29
CA LEU A 392 5.85 -6.15 3.93
C LEU A 392 5.15 -5.41 5.08
N LYS A 393 4.16 -6.05 5.71
CA LYS A 393 3.52 -5.49 6.90
C LYS A 393 4.52 -5.28 8.04
N ALA A 394 5.35 -6.28 8.35
CA ALA A 394 6.36 -6.17 9.40
C ALA A 394 7.39 -5.06 9.10
N ARG A 395 7.79 -4.88 7.83
CA ARG A 395 8.64 -3.76 7.40
C ARG A 395 7.95 -2.42 7.61
N ARG A 396 6.69 -2.28 7.18
CA ARG A 396 5.91 -1.06 7.39
C ARG A 396 5.76 -0.74 8.87
N ASP A 397 5.45 -1.73 9.70
CA ASP A 397 5.29 -1.57 11.15
C ASP A 397 6.65 -1.18 11.78
N ALA A 398 7.76 -1.77 11.32
CA ALA A 398 9.11 -1.41 11.76
C ALA A 398 9.50 0.02 11.35
N GLU A 399 9.20 0.44 10.12
CA GLU A 399 9.43 1.81 9.65
C GLU A 399 8.59 2.82 10.42
N HIS A 400 7.32 2.51 10.68
CA HIS A 400 6.44 3.32 11.51
C HIS A 400 6.99 3.45 12.94
N LEU A 401 7.39 2.35 13.58
CA LEU A 401 8.00 2.39 14.92
C LEU A 401 9.31 3.17 14.95
N ARG A 402 10.13 3.11 13.90
CA ARG A 402 11.35 3.95 13.77
C ARG A 402 11.00 5.44 13.68
N ALA A 403 9.96 5.80 12.93
CA ALA A 403 9.49 7.17 12.83
C ALA A 403 8.98 7.68 14.18
N VAL A 404 8.06 6.94 14.83
CA VAL A 404 7.54 7.25 16.17
C VAL A 404 8.68 7.39 17.18
N ARG A 405 9.66 6.48 17.16
CA ARG A 405 10.83 6.53 18.05
C ARG A 405 11.65 7.80 17.85
N THR A 406 11.91 8.17 16.60
CA THR A 406 12.69 9.37 16.26
C THR A 406 11.95 10.63 16.73
N GLU A 407 10.66 10.75 16.43
CA GLU A 407 9.80 11.86 16.87
C GLU A 407 9.75 11.97 18.39
N THR A 408 9.53 10.84 19.07
CA THR A 408 9.51 10.78 20.54
C THR A 408 10.82 11.25 21.16
N PHE A 409 11.96 10.83 20.60
CA PHE A 409 13.26 11.30 21.09
C PHE A 409 13.44 12.81 20.90
N LEU A 410 13.03 13.37 19.77
CA LEU A 410 13.12 14.80 19.52
C LEU A 410 12.24 15.60 20.48
N HIS A 411 11.01 15.15 20.75
CA HIS A 411 10.12 15.80 21.74
C HIS A 411 10.67 15.69 23.16
N LEU A 412 11.22 14.52 23.52
CA LEU A 412 11.88 14.33 24.81
C LEU A 412 13.09 15.25 24.96
N ALA A 413 13.92 15.37 23.92
CA ALA A 413 15.08 16.25 23.92
C ALA A 413 14.66 17.72 24.10
N ALA A 414 13.65 18.15 23.33
CA ALA A 414 13.10 19.49 23.43
C ALA A 414 12.64 19.80 24.86
N ILE A 415 12.00 18.87 25.57
CA ILE A 415 11.64 19.07 26.98
C ILE A 415 12.88 19.16 27.88
N LEU A 416 13.82 18.22 27.76
CA LEU A 416 14.95 18.10 28.67
C LEU A 416 15.92 19.29 28.57
N GLU A 417 16.16 19.81 27.36
CA GLU A 417 17.12 20.91 27.14
C GLU A 417 16.50 22.30 27.35
N ASN A 418 15.20 22.44 27.16
CA ASN A 418 14.55 23.75 27.16
C ASN A 418 13.80 24.09 28.45
N ARG A 419 13.63 23.13 29.37
CA ARG A 419 12.88 23.36 30.61
C ARG A 419 13.74 24.08 31.66
N LYS A 420 13.47 25.38 31.85
CA LYS A 420 14.06 26.21 32.93
C LYS A 420 13.15 26.37 34.15
N GLY A 421 11.86 26.05 34.02
CA GLY A 421 10.88 26.15 35.11
C GLY A 421 10.37 27.56 35.40
N THR A 422 10.75 28.57 34.61
CA THR A 422 10.13 29.89 34.68
C THR A 422 8.74 29.87 34.03
N GLN A 423 7.88 30.82 34.41
CA GLN A 423 6.52 30.91 33.87
C GLN A 423 6.54 31.19 32.35
N ASP A 424 7.39 32.11 31.91
CA ASP A 424 7.54 32.49 30.50
C ASP A 424 8.08 31.33 29.65
N ASN A 425 9.10 30.62 30.14
CA ASN A 425 9.62 29.42 29.49
C ASN A 425 8.56 28.32 29.38
N SER A 426 7.80 28.08 30.44
CA SER A 426 6.72 27.08 30.44
C SER A 426 5.63 27.45 29.42
N ARG A 427 5.30 28.74 29.31
CA ARG A 427 4.35 29.24 28.32
C ARG A 427 4.89 29.10 26.90
N ALA A 428 6.16 29.47 26.67
CA ALA A 428 6.83 29.32 25.37
C ALA A 428 6.85 27.86 24.92
N MET A 429 7.22 26.93 25.80
CA MET A 429 7.20 25.50 25.51
C MET A 429 5.78 24.98 25.18
N ALA A 430 4.76 25.37 25.95
CA ALA A 430 3.39 24.96 25.65
C ALA A 430 2.94 25.46 24.27
N LEU A 431 3.24 26.72 23.93
CA LEU A 431 2.97 27.30 22.61
C LEU A 431 3.73 26.58 21.48
N TYR A 432 4.97 26.18 21.73
CA TYR A 432 5.78 25.41 20.80
C TYR A 432 5.15 24.05 20.48
N PHE A 433 4.74 23.27 21.49
CA PHE A 433 4.05 21.99 21.27
C PHE A 433 2.65 22.14 20.64
N VAL A 434 1.97 23.27 20.90
CA VAL A 434 0.75 23.63 20.16
C VAL A 434 1.06 23.90 18.68
N ALA A 435 2.18 24.58 18.40
CA ALA A 435 2.64 24.80 17.02
C ALA A 435 2.88 23.46 16.29
N HIS A 436 3.58 22.50 16.90
CA HIS A 436 3.80 21.18 16.29
C HIS A 436 2.51 20.46 15.90
N GLY A 437 1.46 20.55 16.72
CA GLY A 437 0.12 20.04 16.38
C GLY A 437 -0.58 20.76 15.21
N LEU A 438 -0.03 21.89 14.75
CA LEU A 438 -0.55 22.73 13.67
C LEU A 438 0.37 22.74 12.44
N ALA A 439 1.39 21.88 12.39
CA ALA A 439 2.29 21.78 11.26
C ALA A 439 1.53 21.61 9.94
N GLY A 440 1.92 22.37 8.91
CA GLY A 440 1.24 22.40 7.61
C GLY A 440 0.02 23.32 7.52
N THR A 441 -0.41 23.95 8.63
CA THR A 441 -1.49 24.96 8.62
C THR A 441 -0.93 26.39 8.57
N ASN A 442 -1.76 27.36 8.15
CA ASN A 442 -1.39 28.79 8.18
C ASN A 442 -1.12 29.31 9.61
N LEU A 443 -1.62 28.62 10.64
CA LEU A 443 -1.44 29.00 12.04
C LEU A 443 -0.10 28.55 12.63
N TYR A 444 0.61 27.65 11.95
CA TYR A 444 1.88 27.09 12.41
C TYR A 444 2.91 28.18 12.75
N ARG A 445 3.21 29.04 11.76
CA ARG A 445 4.19 30.13 11.91
C ARG A 445 3.76 31.13 12.99
N ALA A 446 2.47 31.44 13.09
CA ALA A 446 1.95 32.38 14.08
C ALA A 446 2.13 31.85 15.52
N ARG A 447 1.94 30.54 15.73
CA ARG A 447 2.16 29.91 17.05
C ARG A 447 3.64 29.80 17.41
N LEU A 448 4.50 29.49 16.44
CA LEU A 448 5.95 29.54 16.64
C LEU A 448 6.41 30.94 17.02
N GLN A 449 5.95 31.97 16.31
CA GLN A 449 6.28 33.35 16.65
C GLN A 449 5.80 33.71 18.06
N ALA A 450 4.58 33.33 18.42
CA ALA A 450 4.08 33.54 19.78
C ALA A 450 4.89 32.81 20.86
N ALA A 451 5.46 31.64 20.56
CA ALA A 451 6.37 30.94 21.45
C ALA A 451 7.69 31.70 21.63
N LEU A 452 8.26 32.23 20.54
CA LEU A 452 9.47 33.07 20.58
C LEU A 452 9.21 34.36 21.36
N ASP A 453 8.10 35.05 21.10
CA ASP A 453 7.74 36.30 21.76
C ASP A 453 7.53 36.11 23.28
N ALA A 454 7.10 34.91 23.69
CA ALA A 454 6.91 34.58 25.10
C ALA A 454 8.23 34.42 25.86
N ASP A 455 9.31 33.98 25.22
CA ASP A 455 10.65 33.85 25.84
C ASP A 455 11.77 34.10 24.79
N PRO A 456 12.00 35.35 24.35
CA PRO A 456 12.84 35.65 23.17
C PRO A 456 14.31 35.28 23.30
N GLY A 457 14.83 35.29 24.54
CA GLY A 457 16.18 34.85 24.89
C GLY A 457 16.20 33.47 25.57
N GLY A 458 15.07 32.77 25.51
CA GLY A 458 14.87 31.46 26.11
C GLY A 458 15.79 30.41 25.50
N PRO A 459 15.97 29.28 26.20
CA PRO A 459 16.69 28.15 25.63
C PRO A 459 16.01 27.62 24.37
N LEU A 460 14.68 27.80 24.23
CA LEU A 460 13.86 27.31 23.12
C LEU A 460 13.95 28.18 21.85
N ALA A 461 14.58 29.35 21.93
CA ALA A 461 14.55 30.35 20.87
C ALA A 461 15.17 29.83 19.56
N ASP A 462 16.21 29.01 19.64
CA ASP A 462 16.87 28.38 18.51
C ASP A 462 16.04 27.26 17.87
N ASN A 463 15.33 26.44 18.65
CA ASN A 463 14.40 25.42 18.14
C ASN A 463 13.23 26.07 17.42
N VAL A 464 12.70 27.17 17.97
CA VAL A 464 11.67 27.98 17.29
C VAL A 464 12.22 28.59 16.00
N ALA A 465 13.43 29.13 16.01
CA ALA A 465 14.07 29.69 14.82
C ALA A 465 14.30 28.61 13.74
N TYR A 466 14.71 27.41 14.13
CA TYR A 466 14.80 26.24 13.26
C TYR A 466 13.45 25.90 12.62
N ASP A 467 12.39 25.77 13.42
CA ASP A 467 11.07 25.40 12.91
C ASP A 467 10.44 26.50 12.02
N LEU A 468 10.71 27.77 12.31
CA LEU A 468 10.37 28.89 11.42
C LEU A 468 11.11 28.82 10.08
N ALA A 469 12.38 28.41 10.08
CA ALA A 469 13.13 28.17 8.85
C ALA A 469 12.56 26.98 8.05
N MET A 470 12.20 25.89 8.73
CA MET A 470 11.57 24.72 8.11
C MET A 470 10.19 24.99 7.52
N ALA A 471 9.48 25.99 8.04
CA ALA A 471 8.20 26.42 7.49
C ALA A 471 8.32 27.09 6.11
N GLU A 472 9.53 27.49 5.66
CA GLU A 472 9.73 27.96 4.28
C GLU A 472 9.57 26.81 3.28
N PRO A 473 9.00 27.03 2.07
CA PRO A 473 8.86 25.98 1.07
C PRO A 473 10.19 25.33 0.68
N ASP A 474 10.19 24.01 0.45
CA ASP A 474 11.36 23.26 -0.06
C ASP A 474 11.34 23.22 -1.59
N ASP A 475 11.52 24.38 -2.24
CA ASP A 475 11.64 24.44 -3.69
C ASP A 475 13.11 24.22 -4.10
N PRO A 476 13.43 23.21 -4.94
CA PRO A 476 14.78 23.00 -5.45
C PRO A 476 15.39 24.20 -6.19
N LYS A 477 14.58 25.20 -6.58
CA LYS A 477 15.02 26.47 -7.18
C LYS A 477 15.14 27.61 -6.19
N ASP A 478 14.48 27.54 -5.03
CA ASP A 478 14.48 28.58 -4.00
C ASP A 478 15.50 28.27 -2.89
N MET A 479 16.39 29.22 -2.59
CA MET A 479 17.43 29.05 -1.55
C MET A 479 16.96 29.53 -0.17
N ARG A 480 15.79 30.17 -0.05
CA ARG A 480 15.35 30.83 1.19
C ARG A 480 15.35 29.92 2.41
N ARG A 481 14.92 28.66 2.28
CA ARG A 481 14.97 27.68 3.39
C ARG A 481 16.40 27.43 3.84
N ILE A 482 17.32 27.14 2.90
CA ILE A 482 18.74 26.86 3.20
C ILE A 482 19.41 28.09 3.81
N GLU A 483 19.13 29.29 3.28
CA GLU A 483 19.63 30.56 3.82
C GLU A 483 19.18 30.77 5.27
N ARG A 484 17.88 30.58 5.57
CA ARG A 484 17.37 30.69 6.93
C ARG A 484 17.96 29.64 7.87
N LEU A 485 18.08 28.39 7.43
CA LEU A 485 18.72 27.34 8.23
C LEU A 485 20.19 27.69 8.50
N THR A 486 20.91 28.25 7.52
CA THR A 486 22.29 28.72 7.70
C THR A 486 22.37 29.88 8.72
N THR A 487 21.39 30.78 8.71
CA THR A 487 21.26 31.81 9.75
C THR A 487 21.08 31.19 11.14
N VAL A 488 20.23 30.17 11.28
CA VAL A 488 20.05 29.46 12.58
C VAL A 488 21.36 28.81 13.03
N ILE A 489 22.06 28.11 12.12
CA ILE A 489 23.35 27.45 12.39
C ILE A 489 24.41 28.44 12.90
N THR A 490 24.44 29.64 12.31
CA THR A 490 25.44 30.67 12.64
C THR A 490 25.09 31.44 13.90
N ALA A 491 23.81 31.74 14.13
CA ALA A 491 23.33 32.49 15.29
C ALA A 491 23.33 31.66 16.58
N HIS A 492 23.08 30.35 16.50
CA HIS A 492 22.90 29.47 17.67
C HIS A 492 23.94 28.34 17.74
N ARG A 493 25.24 28.68 17.61
CA ARG A 493 26.29 27.66 17.57
C ARG A 493 26.32 26.79 18.84
N GLY A 494 26.36 25.47 18.65
CA GLY A 494 26.47 24.49 19.73
C GLY A 494 25.14 24.16 20.42
N THR A 495 24.02 24.73 19.98
CA THR A 495 22.69 24.40 20.49
C THR A 495 22.02 23.30 19.66
N ASP A 496 20.93 22.74 20.18
CA ASP A 496 20.10 21.73 19.54
C ASP A 496 19.40 22.24 18.28
N GLY A 497 18.84 23.44 18.29
CA GLY A 497 18.25 24.07 17.11
C GLY A 497 19.25 24.21 15.95
N ALA A 498 20.52 24.55 16.24
CA ALA A 498 21.55 24.61 15.21
C ALA A 498 21.99 23.22 14.73
N LEU A 499 21.99 22.20 15.57
CA LEU A 499 22.24 20.82 15.16
C LEU A 499 21.14 20.34 14.19
N LEU A 500 19.88 20.54 14.55
CA LEU A 500 18.73 20.24 13.68
C LEU A 500 18.81 21.00 12.37
N ALA A 501 19.16 22.30 12.41
CA ALA A 501 19.30 23.12 11.22
C ALA A 501 20.42 22.62 10.28
N ARG A 502 21.55 22.13 10.81
CA ARG A 502 22.63 21.52 9.98
C ARG A 502 22.12 20.29 9.23
N VAL A 503 21.44 19.38 9.92
CA VAL A 503 20.92 18.14 9.32
C VAL A 503 19.87 18.45 8.25
N ALA A 504 18.95 19.38 8.54
CA ALA A 504 17.92 19.79 7.57
C ALA A 504 18.52 20.50 6.34
N ALA A 505 19.46 21.42 6.54
CA ALA A 505 20.12 22.14 5.44
C ALA A 505 20.89 21.17 4.54
N ALA A 506 21.59 20.20 5.12
CA ALA A 506 22.27 19.16 4.36
C ALA A 506 21.31 18.33 3.50
N ARG A 507 20.15 17.95 4.04
CA ARG A 507 19.12 17.20 3.28
C ARG A 507 18.55 18.00 2.12
N SER A 508 18.21 19.28 2.32
CA SER A 508 17.77 20.15 1.22
C SER A 508 18.85 20.30 0.14
N LEU A 509 20.14 20.37 0.54
CA LEU A 509 21.27 20.41 -0.41
C LEU A 509 21.45 19.08 -1.17
N ILE A 510 21.24 17.93 -0.52
CA ILE A 510 21.27 16.61 -1.17
C ILE A 510 20.20 16.53 -2.26
N GLY A 511 18.97 16.96 -1.96
CA GLY A 511 17.88 17.00 -2.95
C GLY A 511 18.18 17.87 -4.17
N ARG A 512 19.08 18.86 -4.02
CA ARG A 512 19.51 19.79 -5.08
C ARG A 512 20.75 19.34 -5.84
N ALA A 513 21.37 18.23 -5.47
CA ALA A 513 22.62 17.74 -6.05
C ALA A 513 22.59 17.57 -7.58
N ALA A 514 21.42 17.28 -8.16
CA ALA A 514 21.25 17.15 -9.61
C ALA A 514 21.43 18.50 -10.35
N LEU A 515 21.01 19.59 -9.70
CA LEU A 515 21.07 20.95 -10.23
C LEU A 515 22.42 21.61 -9.94
N ASP A 516 22.93 21.42 -8.72
CA ASP A 516 24.20 21.98 -8.27
C ASP A 516 25.09 20.88 -7.65
N PRO A 517 26.08 20.36 -8.39
CA PRO A 517 27.04 19.40 -7.84
C PRO A 517 27.87 19.94 -6.66
N ALA A 518 27.99 21.27 -6.49
CA ALA A 518 28.66 21.85 -5.33
C ALA A 518 27.84 21.65 -4.04
N ALA A 519 26.51 21.52 -4.14
CA ALA A 519 25.62 21.27 -3.01
C ALA A 519 25.99 19.99 -2.24
N LEU A 520 26.48 18.94 -2.92
CA LEU A 520 26.94 17.72 -2.25
C LEU A 520 28.17 17.94 -1.37
N ARG A 521 29.09 18.84 -1.76
CA ARG A 521 30.25 19.18 -0.92
C ARG A 521 29.82 19.89 0.34
N GLU A 522 28.88 20.81 0.20
CA GLU A 522 28.35 21.56 1.33
C GLU A 522 27.51 20.69 2.26
N ALA A 523 26.65 19.82 1.70
CA ALA A 523 25.91 18.82 2.47
C ALA A 523 26.86 17.93 3.27
N GLN A 524 27.96 17.46 2.65
CA GLN A 524 28.96 16.67 3.36
C GLN A 524 29.61 17.45 4.52
N ARG A 525 29.95 18.72 4.31
CA ARG A 525 30.53 19.57 5.36
C ARG A 525 29.57 19.67 6.55
N LEU A 526 28.31 20.02 6.29
CA LEU A 526 27.27 20.14 7.32
C LEU A 526 27.01 18.83 8.06
N LEU A 527 26.95 17.70 7.35
CA LEU A 527 26.78 16.37 7.98
C LEU A 527 27.98 15.96 8.81
N SER A 528 29.20 16.27 8.38
CA SER A 528 30.41 15.98 9.15
C SER A 528 30.47 16.81 10.43
N GLU A 529 30.05 18.08 10.37
CA GLU A 529 29.92 18.95 11.55
C GLU A 529 28.83 18.44 12.51
N ALA A 530 27.67 18.03 11.98
CA ALA A 530 26.60 17.44 12.77
C ALA A 530 27.06 16.12 13.44
N GLN A 531 27.79 15.27 12.72
CA GLN A 531 28.35 14.03 13.27
C GLN A 531 29.34 14.32 14.40
N ALA A 532 30.20 15.32 14.25
CA ALA A 532 31.14 15.72 15.29
C ALA A 532 30.43 16.26 16.54
N GLU A 533 29.35 17.03 16.37
CA GLU A 533 28.50 17.49 17.48
C GLU A 533 27.81 16.31 18.19
N LEU A 534 27.18 15.40 17.43
CA LEU A 534 26.55 14.21 18.00
C LEU A 534 27.57 13.33 18.75
N ALA A 535 28.78 13.18 18.24
CA ALA A 535 29.85 12.45 18.91
C ALA A 535 30.26 13.13 20.24
N ARG A 536 30.38 14.46 20.27
CA ARG A 536 30.64 15.21 21.50
C ARG A 536 29.53 15.00 22.53
N ARG A 537 28.26 15.14 22.11
CA ARG A 537 27.09 14.94 22.96
C ARG A 537 27.03 13.51 23.53
N GLY A 538 27.27 12.50 22.69
CA GLY A 538 27.31 11.10 23.11
C GLY A 538 28.44 10.78 24.09
N ALA A 539 29.56 11.52 24.05
CA ALA A 539 30.62 11.39 25.05
C ALA A 539 30.24 11.99 26.41
N LEU A 540 29.35 12.99 26.43
CA LEU A 540 28.88 13.64 27.66
C LEU A 540 27.70 12.89 28.31
N SER A 541 26.84 12.26 27.51
CA SER A 541 25.67 11.51 27.98
C SER A 541 25.50 10.21 27.21
N GLN A 542 25.45 9.09 27.94
CA GLN A 542 25.18 7.77 27.34
C GLN A 542 23.78 7.68 26.72
N ILE A 543 22.84 8.51 27.17
CA ILE A 543 21.44 8.49 26.74
C ILE A 543 21.06 9.91 26.28
N ASP A 544 21.81 10.45 25.30
CA ASP A 544 21.44 11.70 24.64
C ASP A 544 20.32 11.45 23.61
N PRO A 545 19.13 12.07 23.75
CA PRO A 545 18.02 11.85 22.84
C PRO A 545 18.30 12.25 21.38
N TYR A 546 19.11 13.30 21.14
CA TYR A 546 19.47 13.72 19.78
C TYR A 546 20.42 12.73 19.13
N VAL A 547 21.37 12.18 19.89
CA VAL A 547 22.23 11.09 19.40
C VAL A 547 21.39 9.88 19.00
N ALA A 548 20.41 9.51 19.81
CA ALA A 548 19.51 8.40 19.52
C ALA A 548 18.59 8.66 18.30
N ALA A 549 18.09 9.89 18.14
CA ALA A 549 17.22 10.27 17.03
C ALA A 549 17.97 10.46 15.70
N LEU A 550 19.12 11.13 15.73
CA LEU A 550 19.79 11.65 14.54
C LEU A 550 21.05 10.87 14.15
N GLY A 551 21.68 10.13 15.06
CA GLY A 551 22.98 9.48 14.82
C GLY A 551 22.99 8.60 13.55
N ASN A 552 22.08 7.64 13.49
CA ASN A 552 21.95 6.74 12.33
C ASN A 552 21.58 7.49 11.05
N THR A 553 20.73 8.52 11.17
CA THR A 553 20.34 9.35 10.04
C THR A 553 21.53 10.09 9.46
N VAL A 554 22.30 10.80 10.29
CA VAL A 554 23.48 11.57 9.85
C VAL A 554 24.53 10.65 9.23
N GLU A 555 24.76 9.48 9.83
CA GLU A 555 25.69 8.48 9.29
C GLU A 555 25.27 8.00 7.90
N LYS A 556 24.01 7.59 7.73
CA LYS A 556 23.47 7.13 6.44
C LYS A 556 23.55 8.19 5.34
N GLU A 557 23.14 9.42 5.66
CA GLU A 557 23.17 10.54 4.72
C GLU A 557 24.62 10.87 4.33
N LEU A 558 25.56 10.82 5.29
CA LEU A 558 26.97 11.05 5.03
C LEU A 558 27.56 9.97 4.11
N VAL A 559 27.26 8.69 4.35
CA VAL A 559 27.66 7.57 3.47
C VAL A 559 27.07 7.75 2.07
N TYR A 560 25.78 8.12 1.98
CA TYR A 560 25.11 8.39 0.71
C TYR A 560 25.80 9.51 -0.07
N VAL A 561 26.07 10.64 0.56
CA VAL A 561 26.76 11.78 -0.07
C VAL A 561 28.16 11.39 -0.52
N GLN A 562 28.91 10.64 0.30
CA GLN A 562 30.24 10.16 -0.07
C GLN A 562 30.21 9.21 -1.27
N ALA A 563 29.21 8.32 -1.34
CA ALA A 563 29.02 7.42 -2.48
C ALA A 563 28.69 8.20 -3.76
N GLN A 564 27.73 9.12 -3.70
CA GLN A 564 27.35 9.98 -4.84
C GLN A 564 28.52 10.79 -5.38
N ARG A 565 29.40 11.29 -4.50
CA ARG A 565 30.61 12.01 -4.90
C ARG A 565 31.68 11.14 -5.56
N ARG A 566 31.71 9.84 -5.29
CA ARG A 566 32.66 8.88 -5.86
C ARG A 566 32.22 8.33 -7.21
N THR A 567 30.91 8.31 -7.48
CA THR A 567 30.38 7.91 -8.78
C THR A 567 30.95 8.84 -9.84
N PRO A 568 31.76 8.34 -10.80
CA PRO A 568 32.26 9.18 -11.88
C PRO A 568 31.04 9.77 -12.60
N GLN A 569 31.11 11.05 -12.96
CA GLN A 569 30.08 11.66 -13.82
C GLN A 569 30.21 11.05 -15.21
N ILE A 570 29.68 9.84 -15.38
CA ILE A 570 29.66 9.13 -16.65
C ILE A 570 28.64 9.86 -17.53
N GLY A 571 29.15 10.74 -18.39
CA GLY A 571 28.40 11.39 -19.47
C GLY A 571 27.50 12.55 -19.02
N ARG A 572 28.08 13.75 -18.91
CA ARG A 572 27.38 14.93 -19.45
C ARG A 572 27.99 15.17 -20.85
N PRO A 573 27.21 15.04 -21.94
CA PRO A 573 27.68 15.36 -23.29
C PRO A 573 28.09 16.84 -23.42
#